data_AF-A0AAD8K4U8-F1
#
_entry.id   AF-A0AAD8K4U8-F1
#
_cell.length_a   1.000
_cell.length_b   1.000
_cell.length_c   1.000
_cell.angle_alpha   90.00
_cell.angle_beta   90.00
_cell.angle_gamma   90.00
#
_symmetry.space_group_name_H-M   'P 1'
#
loop_
_entity.id
_entity.type
_entity.pdbx_description
1 polymer ?
#
loop_
_entity_poly.entity_id
_entity_poly.type
_entity_poly.pdbx_seq_one_letter_code
_entity_poly.pdbx_strand_id
1 'polypeptide(L)'
;MVSKLSPSSFNQLEIELIDVGKKLLHRSSSSSTADIHNVLTKMKQILSKVGQNPSESTKFALCPIIEALISKELVRHHDMDVNIIVACCFCEILRINAPDPPYNDEQLKDIFEMVVITFEKLSSASGGCYTEMADVLKLFSSYKLSVLMLDLDLGAHELIVRLFKQFLTVADFNSSAIVLKMEKVMTLIIEESDELKLELVDLLVTFLRNNNPIASPVCWQLGEKVLMNFGARFKPHFPAMGRDMSIALYDYSRSVASICKTASENDIMTLRRCQHEGKTTSFDNPTKFVTEWKGKRKRNRNPLKKQLIPPHTARVSSPDGVRVCVRGYKVKQSIAKTLRTIFKKHGDIAAKCMFKKDSVRSSILEVVCEVVKQIQANDIIEKIEEIECQVSVAEAAKVDVTWLRAHLETIHKKIGVLKKSNLLMETKTNTLLVKQAAHMDLKERSAELVAAQERVQRAEMLVDVLDLSCYDGNITRMTMIVLGCMSVSVLLHHVLLMF
;
A
#
# COMPACT_ATOMS: atom_id res chain seq x y z
N MET A 1 45.05 17.13 20.62
CA MET A 1 45.68 17.93 19.54
C MET A 1 44.60 18.21 18.50
N VAL A 2 43.93 19.36 18.58
CA VAL A 2 43.03 19.83 17.50
C VAL A 2 43.89 20.71 16.60
N SER A 3 44.40 20.13 15.51
CA SER A 3 45.07 20.90 14.47
C SER A 3 44.04 21.86 13.87
N LYS A 4 44.30 23.16 13.99
CA LYS A 4 43.54 24.24 13.34
C LYS A 4 43.65 24.06 11.81
N LEU A 5 42.68 23.38 11.21
CA LEU A 5 42.50 23.35 9.75
C LEU A 5 42.15 24.78 9.30
N SER A 6 42.93 25.33 8.35
CA SER A 6 42.67 26.66 7.81
C SER A 6 41.45 26.63 6.87
N PRO A 7 40.67 27.71 6.74
CA PRO A 7 39.50 27.75 5.84
C PRO A 7 39.79 27.42 4.38
N SER A 8 41.05 27.53 3.95
CA SER A 8 41.53 27.22 2.60
C SER A 8 41.67 25.72 2.30
N SER A 9 41.46 24.83 3.27
CA SER A 9 41.56 23.37 3.09
C SER A 9 40.22 22.66 2.85
N PHE A 10 39.09 23.36 2.94
CA PHE A 10 37.76 22.76 2.77
C PHE A 10 37.33 22.76 1.31
N ASN A 11 36.74 21.65 0.88
CA ASN A 11 36.09 21.58 -0.43
C ASN A 11 34.74 22.31 -0.42
N GLN A 12 34.15 22.50 -1.61
CA GLN A 12 32.89 23.24 -1.76
C GLN A 12 31.75 22.68 -0.91
N LEU A 13 31.61 21.36 -0.83
CA LEU A 13 30.56 20.71 -0.04
C LEU A 13 30.78 20.92 1.47
N GLU A 14 32.02 20.86 1.94
CA GLU A 14 32.37 21.14 3.34
C GLU A 14 32.09 22.61 3.72
N ILE A 15 32.36 23.55 2.81
CA ILE A 15 32.02 24.96 3.01
C ILE A 15 30.50 25.13 3.12
N GLU A 16 29.72 24.46 2.27
CA GLU A 16 28.26 24.48 2.32
C GLU A 16 27.69 23.89 3.61
N LEU A 17 28.27 22.80 4.12
CA LEU A 17 27.92 22.20 5.42
C LEU A 17 28.15 23.19 6.57
N ILE A 18 29.32 23.84 6.58
CA ILE A 18 29.67 24.82 7.62
C ILE A 18 28.73 26.03 7.56
N ASP A 19 28.48 26.58 6.38
CA ASP A 19 27.61 27.74 6.19
C ASP A 19 26.16 27.46 6.63
N VAL A 20 25.60 26.31 6.22
CA VAL A 20 24.22 25.98 6.57
C VAL A 20 24.06 25.70 8.07
N GLY A 21 25.03 25.03 8.69
CA GLY A 21 25.02 24.81 10.15
C GLY A 21 25.13 26.11 10.94
N LYS A 22 26.04 27.01 10.55
CA LYS A 22 26.19 28.33 11.20
C LYS A 22 24.95 29.21 11.05
N LYS A 23 24.28 29.18 9.90
CA LYS A 23 23.02 29.90 9.69
C LYS A 23 21.92 29.44 10.66
N LEU A 24 21.94 28.17 11.06
CA LEU A 24 20.99 27.63 12.02
C LEU A 24 21.40 27.93 13.48
N LEU A 25 22.70 27.87 13.81
CA LEU A 25 23.23 28.23 15.14
C LEU A 25 23.05 29.72 15.48
N HIS A 26 23.38 30.60 14.54
CA HIS A 26 23.37 32.05 14.76
C HIS A 26 22.04 32.69 14.37
N ARG A 27 20.97 31.89 14.38
CA ARG A 27 19.62 32.33 14.08
C ARG A 27 19.18 33.39 15.08
N SER A 28 18.64 34.49 14.58
CA SER A 28 17.99 35.50 15.42
C SER A 28 16.69 34.91 15.99
N SER A 29 16.35 35.22 17.24
CA SER A 29 15.10 34.80 17.88
C SER A 29 13.82 35.28 17.16
N SER A 30 13.96 36.16 16.15
CA SER A 30 12.89 36.68 15.30
C SER A 30 12.77 36.00 13.93
N SER A 31 13.54 34.95 13.64
CA SER A 31 13.49 34.30 12.32
C SER A 31 12.16 33.60 12.09
N SER A 32 11.59 33.78 10.88
CA SER A 32 10.27 33.24 10.55
C SER A 32 10.31 31.71 10.39
N THR A 33 9.14 31.06 10.52
CA THR A 33 8.99 29.61 10.26
C THR A 33 9.48 29.23 8.85
N ALA A 34 9.18 30.06 7.86
CA ALA A 34 9.61 29.87 6.47
C ALA A 34 11.14 29.90 6.32
N ASP A 35 11.83 30.76 7.08
CA ASP A 35 13.29 30.80 7.07
C ASP A 35 13.89 29.53 7.70
N ILE A 36 13.26 28.95 8.75
CA ILE A 36 13.70 27.65 9.31
C ILE A 36 13.56 26.58 8.26
N HIS A 37 12.38 26.51 7.66
CA HIS A 37 12.06 25.51 6.67
C HIS A 37 13.05 25.54 5.50
N ASN A 38 13.37 26.73 4.97
CA ASN A 38 14.32 26.89 3.87
C ASN A 38 15.75 26.45 4.22
N VAL A 39 16.25 26.85 5.40
CA VAL A 39 17.60 26.44 5.85
C VAL A 39 17.68 24.94 6.07
N LEU A 40 16.67 24.35 6.71
CA LEU A 40 16.59 22.91 6.95
C LEU A 40 16.45 22.10 5.65
N THR A 41 15.67 22.59 4.69
CA THR A 41 15.53 21.95 3.37
C THR A 41 16.88 21.92 2.63
N LYS A 42 17.61 23.04 2.65
CA LYS A 42 18.96 23.10 2.07
C LYS A 42 19.91 22.16 2.81
N MET A 43 19.84 22.12 4.14
CA MET A 43 20.65 21.21 4.96
C MET A 43 20.39 19.75 4.59
N LYS A 44 19.13 19.31 4.52
CA LYS A 44 18.74 17.96 4.05
C LYS A 44 19.38 17.62 2.71
N GLN A 45 19.30 18.53 1.74
CA GLN A 45 19.84 18.33 0.39
C GLN A 45 21.38 18.21 0.36
N ILE A 46 22.09 18.90 1.25
CA ILE A 46 23.55 18.81 1.33
C ILE A 46 23.94 17.51 2.04
N LEU A 47 23.29 17.19 3.16
CA LEU A 47 23.57 15.98 3.95
C LEU A 47 23.38 14.69 3.14
N SER A 48 22.35 14.62 2.29
CA SER A 48 22.09 13.43 1.45
C SER A 48 23.20 13.15 0.42
N LYS A 49 24.06 14.13 0.12
CA LYS A 49 25.23 13.96 -0.78
C LYS A 49 26.46 13.42 -0.06
N VAL A 50 26.46 13.40 1.28
CA VAL A 50 27.61 12.95 2.08
C VAL A 50 27.57 11.43 2.23
N GLY A 51 28.64 10.73 1.86
CA GLY A 51 28.76 9.28 2.06
C GLY A 51 28.85 8.87 3.53
N GLN A 52 28.76 7.57 3.82
CA GLN A 52 29.12 7.03 5.14
C GLN A 52 30.64 7.04 5.31
N ASN A 53 31.12 7.12 6.56
CA ASN A 53 32.55 7.20 6.90
C ASN A 53 33.28 8.34 6.17
N PRO A 54 32.84 9.60 6.35
CA PRO A 54 33.45 10.76 5.69
C PRO A 54 34.88 11.03 6.21
N SER A 55 35.64 11.84 5.47
CA SER A 55 36.97 12.31 5.89
C SER A 55 36.89 13.13 7.19
N GLU A 56 38.01 13.20 7.92
CA GLU A 56 38.09 14.02 9.15
C GLU A 56 37.76 15.51 8.91
N SER A 57 38.11 16.05 7.73
CA SER A 57 37.71 17.41 7.35
C SER A 57 36.20 17.55 7.20
N THR A 58 35.53 16.56 6.62
CA THR A 58 34.07 16.57 6.47
C THR A 58 33.37 16.32 7.80
N LYS A 59 33.93 15.46 8.69
CA LYS A 59 33.45 15.31 10.06
C LYS A 59 33.49 16.64 10.81
N PHE A 60 34.60 17.38 10.69
CA PHE A 60 34.73 18.71 11.27
C PHE A 60 33.72 19.70 10.66
N ALA A 61 33.49 19.66 9.35
CA ALA A 61 32.51 20.49 8.67
C ALA A 61 31.05 20.22 9.11
N LEU A 62 30.76 19.03 9.63
CA LEU A 62 29.45 18.64 10.17
C LEU A 62 29.20 19.16 11.59
N CYS A 63 30.23 19.52 12.36
CA CYS A 63 30.07 19.94 13.76
C CYS A 63 29.02 21.05 13.97
N PRO A 64 28.98 22.14 13.17
CA PRO A 64 27.97 23.18 13.34
C PRO A 64 26.53 22.68 13.13
N ILE A 65 26.34 21.69 12.26
CA ILE A 65 25.02 21.07 12.02
C ILE A 65 24.61 20.19 13.19
N ILE A 66 25.53 19.33 13.65
CA ILE A 66 25.31 18.42 14.78
C ILE A 66 24.90 19.21 16.03
N GLU A 67 25.58 20.32 16.29
CA GLU A 67 25.29 21.23 17.40
C GLU A 67 23.95 21.97 17.23
N ALA A 68 23.64 22.44 16.02
CA ALA A 68 22.41 23.20 15.78
C ALA A 68 21.14 22.35 15.96
N LEU A 69 21.14 21.13 15.44
CA LEU A 69 19.93 20.29 15.35
C LEU A 69 19.39 19.86 16.72
N ILE A 70 20.26 19.72 17.73
CA ILE A 70 19.86 19.32 19.10
C ILE A 70 19.28 20.46 19.94
N SER A 71 19.19 21.67 19.38
CA SER A 71 18.55 22.80 20.08
C SER A 71 17.08 22.49 20.37
N LYS A 72 16.64 22.79 21.60
CA LYS A 72 15.26 22.54 22.04
C LYS A 72 14.21 23.22 21.15
N GLU A 73 14.57 24.36 20.56
CA GLU A 73 13.72 25.12 19.64
C GLU A 73 13.40 24.35 18.35
N LEU A 74 14.30 23.48 17.88
CA LEU A 74 14.11 22.67 16.68
C LEU A 74 13.52 21.30 16.99
N VAL A 75 14.01 20.63 18.05
CA VAL A 75 13.54 19.28 18.44
C VAL A 75 12.06 19.28 18.86
N ARG A 76 11.57 20.41 19.39
CA ARG A 76 10.18 20.57 19.85
C ARG A 76 9.48 21.73 19.15
N HIS A 77 9.76 21.90 17.85
CA HIS A 77 9.16 22.98 17.08
C HIS A 77 7.63 22.79 16.96
N HIS A 78 6.87 23.89 17.00
CA HIS A 78 5.40 23.79 16.96
C HIS A 78 4.86 23.47 15.55
N ASP A 79 5.62 23.83 14.51
CA ASP A 79 5.32 23.52 13.12
C ASP A 79 5.74 22.08 12.77
N MET A 80 4.80 21.30 12.22
CA MET A 80 4.99 19.89 11.90
C MET A 80 5.95 19.68 10.73
N ASP A 81 5.94 20.56 9.74
CA ASP A 81 6.76 20.43 8.54
C ASP A 81 8.23 20.65 8.89
N VAL A 82 8.48 21.59 9.81
CA VAL A 82 9.80 21.77 10.42
C VAL A 82 10.25 20.49 11.12
N ASN A 83 9.42 19.89 11.98
CA ASN A 83 9.78 18.64 12.67
C ASN A 83 10.10 17.49 11.71
N ILE A 84 9.36 17.36 10.61
CA ILE A 84 9.60 16.32 9.59
C ILE A 84 10.96 16.50 8.92
N ILE A 85 11.33 17.74 8.55
CA ILE A 85 12.63 18.00 7.93
C ILE A 85 13.77 17.85 8.94
N VAL A 86 13.57 18.29 10.20
CA VAL A 86 14.54 18.05 11.28
C VAL A 86 14.76 16.54 11.46
N ALA A 87 13.71 15.72 11.46
CA ALA A 87 13.80 14.26 11.51
C ALA A 87 14.58 13.69 10.31
N CYS A 88 14.37 14.21 9.09
CA CYS A 88 15.18 13.83 7.92
C CYS A 88 16.66 14.14 8.15
N CYS A 89 16.98 15.36 8.61
CA CYS A 89 18.35 15.78 8.87
C CYS A 89 19.03 14.91 9.91
N PHE A 90 18.34 14.57 11.01
CA PHE A 90 18.87 13.63 12.00
C PHE A 90 19.14 12.25 11.41
N CYS A 91 18.20 11.69 10.63
CA CYS A 91 18.41 10.39 9.99
C CYS A 91 19.64 10.39 9.08
N GLU A 92 19.88 11.48 8.34
CA GLU A 92 21.09 11.63 7.53
C GLU A 92 22.35 11.73 8.39
N ILE A 93 22.33 12.49 9.48
CA ILE A 93 23.48 12.57 10.41
C ILE A 93 23.80 11.20 11.02
N LEU A 94 22.79 10.46 11.47
CA LEU A 94 22.96 9.10 11.99
C LEU A 94 23.52 8.17 10.93
N ARG A 95 23.02 8.24 9.69
CA ARG A 95 23.55 7.46 8.57
C ARG A 95 25.02 7.77 8.29
N ILE A 96 25.39 9.05 8.22
CA ILE A 96 26.76 9.50 7.88
C ILE A 96 27.78 9.02 8.93
N ASN A 97 27.40 9.10 10.20
CA ASN A 97 28.28 8.80 11.33
C ASN A 97 28.20 7.34 11.80
N ALA A 98 27.30 6.52 11.25
CA ALA A 98 27.24 5.09 11.57
C ALA A 98 28.62 4.42 11.39
N PRO A 99 29.03 3.51 12.31
CA PRO A 99 28.23 2.95 13.40
C PRO A 99 28.15 3.82 14.67
N ASP A 100 28.96 4.87 14.79
CA ASP A 100 29.13 5.65 16.01
C ASP A 100 28.35 6.98 15.93
N PRO A 101 27.09 7.05 16.39
CA PRO A 101 26.29 8.27 16.30
C PRO A 101 26.94 9.40 17.10
N PRO A 102 26.83 10.66 16.66
CA PRO A 102 27.49 11.79 17.32
C PRO A 102 26.69 12.32 18.53
N TYR A 103 25.74 11.54 19.03
CA TYR A 103 24.78 11.92 20.07
C TYR A 103 24.81 10.89 21.20
N ASN A 104 24.60 11.34 22.44
CA ASN A 104 24.46 10.45 23.58
C ASN A 104 23.05 9.83 23.67
N ASP A 105 22.86 8.86 24.55
CA ASP A 105 21.59 8.14 24.72
C ASP A 105 20.38 9.04 25.01
N GLU A 106 20.52 10.07 25.85
CA GLU A 106 19.43 10.99 26.14
C GLU A 106 19.00 11.79 24.90
N GLN A 107 19.99 12.25 24.13
CA GLN A 107 19.76 12.95 22.87
C GLN A 107 19.16 12.02 21.81
N LEU A 108 19.68 10.81 21.69
CA LEU A 108 19.15 9.81 20.76
C LEU A 108 17.71 9.45 21.09
N LYS A 109 17.38 9.29 22.38
CA LYS A 109 15.99 9.07 22.81
C LYS A 109 15.07 10.21 22.36
N ASP A 110 15.45 11.47 22.60
CA ASP A 110 14.66 12.63 22.17
C ASP A 110 14.52 12.71 20.64
N ILE A 111 15.57 12.35 19.90
CA ILE A 111 15.55 12.28 18.43
C ILE A 111 14.60 11.19 17.95
N PHE A 112 14.69 9.97 18.51
CA PHE A 112 13.82 8.86 18.14
C PHE A 112 12.36 9.10 18.53
N GLU A 113 12.11 9.72 19.69
CA GLU A 113 10.79 10.20 20.11
C GLU A 113 10.18 11.11 19.03
N MET A 114 10.94 12.10 18.57
CA MET A 114 10.51 13.01 17.51
C MET A 114 10.24 12.26 16.19
N VAL A 115 11.10 11.33 15.79
CA VAL A 115 10.88 10.52 14.57
C VAL A 115 9.61 9.67 14.69
N VAL A 116 9.36 9.05 15.84
CA VAL A 116 8.13 8.27 16.08
C VAL A 116 6.90 9.18 16.01
N ILE A 117 6.95 10.38 16.61
CA ILE A 117 5.87 11.38 16.53
C ILE A 117 5.63 11.82 15.07
N THR A 118 6.69 11.95 14.27
CA THR A 118 6.57 12.21 12.84
C THR A 118 5.79 11.09 12.14
N PHE A 119 6.07 9.82 12.46
CA PHE A 119 5.29 8.71 11.93
C PHE A 119 3.85 8.68 12.47
N GLU A 120 3.60 9.13 13.70
CA GLU A 120 2.25 9.26 14.28
C GLU A 120 1.31 10.12 13.44
N LYS A 121 1.90 11.12 12.79
CA LYS A 121 1.18 12.10 11.98
C LYS A 121 1.08 11.72 10.50
N LEU A 122 1.52 10.50 10.12
CA LEU A 122 1.47 9.98 8.74
C LEU A 122 0.08 10.05 8.10
N SER A 123 -0.98 9.74 8.85
CA SER A 123 -2.36 9.71 8.34
C SER A 123 -2.96 11.11 8.12
N SER A 124 -2.33 12.16 8.66
CA SER A 124 -2.86 13.54 8.65
C SER A 124 -2.07 14.48 7.76
N ALA A 125 -1.02 14.00 7.11
CA ALA A 125 -0.18 14.81 6.25
C ALA A 125 -0.81 15.01 4.87
N SER A 126 -0.87 16.26 4.42
CA SER A 126 -1.29 16.65 3.07
C SER A 126 -0.17 17.41 2.37
N GLY A 127 -0.02 17.23 1.05
CA GLY A 127 0.95 17.99 0.25
C GLY A 127 2.37 17.43 0.31
N GLY A 128 3.38 18.31 0.23
CA GLY A 128 4.81 17.97 0.16
C GLY A 128 5.25 17.00 1.26
N CYS A 129 4.83 17.26 2.50
CA CYS A 129 5.28 16.64 3.75
C CYS A 129 5.21 15.10 3.80
N TYR A 130 4.33 14.49 3.00
CA TYR A 130 4.26 13.03 2.84
C TYR A 130 5.53 12.47 2.17
N THR A 131 6.11 13.22 1.24
CA THR A 131 7.34 12.82 0.53
C THR A 131 8.56 12.84 1.45
N GLU A 132 8.69 13.85 2.30
CA GLU A 132 9.76 13.91 3.29
C GLU A 132 9.63 12.79 4.33
N MET A 133 8.42 12.46 4.79
CA MET A 133 8.22 11.32 5.70
C MET A 133 8.55 9.98 5.05
N ALA A 134 8.25 9.81 3.76
CA ALA A 134 8.67 8.64 3.01
C ALA A 134 10.20 8.52 2.94
N ASP A 135 10.92 9.65 2.86
CA ASP A 135 12.39 9.68 2.93
C ASP A 135 12.89 9.27 4.32
N VAL A 136 12.29 9.76 5.42
CA VAL A 136 12.64 9.33 6.79
C VAL A 136 12.52 7.82 6.92
N LEU A 137 11.39 7.25 6.50
CA LEU A 137 11.14 5.81 6.56
C LEU A 137 12.11 5.02 5.65
N LYS A 138 12.46 5.57 4.49
CA LYS A 138 13.48 5.00 3.60
C LYS A 138 14.84 4.95 4.27
N LEU A 139 15.26 6.02 4.96
CA LEU A 139 16.53 6.06 5.70
C LEU A 139 16.52 5.02 6.83
N PHE A 140 15.46 4.98 7.63
CA PHE A 140 15.26 4.00 8.70
C PHE A 140 15.40 2.55 8.21
N SER A 141 14.70 2.22 7.13
CA SER A 141 14.66 0.87 6.57
C SER A 141 15.91 0.48 5.77
N SER A 142 16.67 1.44 5.23
CA SER A 142 17.83 1.17 4.38
C SER A 142 19.13 1.09 5.16
N TYR A 143 19.26 1.88 6.22
CA TYR A 143 20.50 2.01 7.00
C TYR A 143 20.40 1.43 8.41
N LYS A 144 19.37 0.59 8.66
CA LYS A 144 19.12 -0.05 9.96
C LYS A 144 19.10 0.92 11.15
N LEU A 145 18.71 2.19 10.94
CA LEU A 145 18.71 3.19 12.01
C LEU A 145 17.77 2.82 13.16
N SER A 146 16.74 2.01 12.88
CA SER A 146 15.83 1.47 13.89
C SER A 146 16.50 0.53 14.88
N VAL A 147 17.65 -0.06 14.53
CA VAL A 147 18.41 -0.96 15.42
C VAL A 147 19.09 -0.17 16.53
N LEU A 148 19.52 1.06 16.27
CA LEU A 148 20.06 1.97 17.30
C LEU A 148 19.06 2.25 18.43
N MET A 149 17.75 2.07 18.19
CA MET A 149 16.74 2.19 19.24
C MET A 149 16.82 1.05 20.25
N LEU A 150 17.37 -0.12 19.87
CA LEU A 150 17.55 -1.27 20.75
C LEU A 150 18.71 -1.06 21.73
N ASP A 151 19.68 -0.24 21.35
CA ASP A 151 20.90 0.03 22.13
C ASP A 151 20.71 1.11 23.21
N LEU A 152 19.54 1.78 23.27
CA LEU A 152 19.30 2.84 24.25
C LEU A 152 19.01 2.28 25.64
N ASP A 153 19.68 2.82 26.66
CA ASP A 153 19.51 2.39 28.05
C ASP A 153 18.11 2.68 28.63
N LEU A 154 17.47 3.79 28.23
CA LEU A 154 16.22 4.28 28.82
C LEU A 154 15.13 4.51 27.78
N GLY A 155 13.96 3.89 27.99
CA GLY A 155 12.76 4.17 27.18
C GLY A 155 12.77 3.61 25.75
N ALA A 156 13.83 2.91 25.34
CA ALA A 156 13.92 2.16 24.08
C ALA A 156 12.64 1.37 23.78
N HIS A 157 12.17 0.64 24.79
CA HIS A 157 11.05 -0.26 24.61
C HIS A 157 9.73 0.44 24.34
N GLU A 158 9.44 1.50 25.10
CA GLU A 158 8.22 2.29 24.94
C GLU A 158 8.18 2.89 23.52
N LEU A 159 9.32 3.42 23.05
CA LEU A 159 9.47 3.93 21.69
C LEU A 159 9.19 2.86 20.62
N ILE A 160 9.75 1.67 20.78
CA ILE A 160 9.55 0.55 19.84
C ILE A 160 8.09 0.10 19.83
N VAL A 161 7.47 -0.06 21.00
CA VAL A 161 6.05 -0.42 21.12
C VAL A 161 5.17 0.63 20.46
N ARG A 162 5.48 1.92 20.65
CA ARG A 162 4.72 3.02 20.05
C ARG A 162 4.90 3.08 18.53
N LEU A 163 6.12 2.87 18.03
CA LEU A 163 6.40 2.73 16.60
C LEU A 163 5.60 1.60 15.97
N PHE A 164 5.58 0.43 16.61
CA PHE A 164 4.83 -0.74 16.13
C PHE A 164 3.33 -0.45 16.11
N LYS A 165 2.77 0.07 17.20
CA LYS A 165 1.37 0.50 17.28
C LYS A 165 1.03 1.42 16.12
N GLN A 166 1.89 2.40 15.86
CA GLN A 166 1.65 3.37 14.82
C GLN A 166 1.63 2.75 13.42
N PHE A 167 2.62 1.93 13.07
CA PHE A 167 2.63 1.29 11.74
C PHE A 167 1.43 0.35 11.55
N LEU A 168 1.03 -0.37 12.60
CA LEU A 168 -0.13 -1.24 12.59
C LEU A 168 -1.47 -0.50 12.45
N THR A 169 -1.55 0.79 12.77
CA THR A 169 -2.79 1.56 12.66
C THR A 169 -2.89 2.38 11.37
N VAL A 170 -1.77 2.75 10.74
CA VAL A 170 -1.80 3.61 9.55
C VAL A 170 -1.54 2.91 8.22
N ALA A 171 -1.21 1.61 8.21
CA ALA A 171 -0.81 0.91 6.98
C ALA A 171 -1.88 0.97 5.87
N ASP A 172 -3.17 0.93 6.20
CA ASP A 172 -4.27 1.03 5.22
C ASP A 172 -4.31 2.37 4.48
N PHE A 173 -3.79 3.43 5.08
CA PHE A 173 -3.78 4.78 4.50
C PHE A 173 -2.52 5.07 3.68
N ASN A 174 -1.65 4.07 3.51
CA ASN A 174 -0.34 4.24 2.88
C ASN A 174 -0.17 3.35 1.66
N SER A 175 0.67 3.79 0.72
CA SER A 175 0.99 2.99 -0.46
C SER A 175 1.72 1.69 -0.07
N SER A 176 1.56 0.64 -0.89
CA SER A 176 2.26 -0.65 -0.68
C SER A 176 3.78 -0.48 -0.55
N ALA A 177 4.37 0.47 -1.30
CA ALA A 177 5.80 0.78 -1.23
C ALA A 177 6.24 1.40 0.11
N ILE A 178 5.33 2.06 0.84
CA ILE A 178 5.57 2.60 2.19
C ILE A 178 5.35 1.50 3.23
N VAL A 179 4.28 0.72 3.10
CA VAL A 179 3.99 -0.41 3.99
C VAL A 179 5.12 -1.44 3.98
N LEU A 180 5.71 -1.74 2.82
CA LEU A 180 6.90 -2.61 2.74
C LEU A 180 8.10 -2.08 3.53
N LYS A 181 8.27 -0.75 3.63
CA LYS A 181 9.33 -0.16 4.45
C LYS A 181 8.99 -0.23 5.94
N MET A 182 7.71 -0.06 6.32
CA MET A 182 7.23 -0.27 7.69
C MET A 182 7.49 -1.71 8.14
N GLU A 183 7.09 -2.70 7.32
CA GLU A 183 7.36 -4.12 7.55
C GLU A 183 8.85 -4.37 7.73
N LYS A 184 9.69 -3.81 6.85
CA LYS A 184 11.14 -3.97 6.93
C LYS A 184 11.71 -3.41 8.23
N VAL A 185 11.26 -2.23 8.69
CA VAL A 185 11.71 -1.65 9.96
C VAL A 185 11.30 -2.54 11.14
N MET A 186 10.04 -2.96 11.20
CA MET A 186 9.55 -3.84 12.27
C MET A 186 10.31 -5.18 12.27
N THR A 187 10.58 -5.73 11.09
CA THR A 187 11.34 -6.97 10.93
C THR A 187 12.79 -6.81 11.36
N LEU A 188 13.48 -5.72 10.99
CA LEU A 188 14.84 -5.44 11.45
C LEU A 188 14.95 -5.36 12.97
N ILE A 189 14.00 -4.68 13.63
CA ILE A 189 13.94 -4.64 15.10
C ILE A 189 13.73 -6.05 15.66
N ILE A 190 12.82 -6.83 15.05
CA ILE A 190 12.56 -8.22 15.43
C ILE A 190 13.75 -9.14 15.16
N GLU A 191 14.64 -8.86 14.21
CA GLU A 191 15.78 -9.71 13.88
C GLU A 191 17.01 -9.42 14.74
N GLU A 192 17.16 -8.18 15.21
CA GLU A 192 18.36 -7.71 15.91
C GLU A 192 18.17 -7.67 17.45
N SER A 193 16.97 -7.88 17.98
CA SER A 193 16.68 -7.82 19.42
C SER A 193 16.83 -9.15 20.17
N ASP A 194 17.80 -9.33 21.06
CA ASP A 194 18.04 -10.63 21.74
C ASP A 194 16.91 -11.09 22.68
N GLU A 195 16.23 -10.15 23.34
CA GLU A 195 15.05 -10.41 24.15
C GLU A 195 13.90 -9.53 23.66
N LEU A 196 13.14 -10.01 22.68
CA LEU A 196 11.90 -9.35 22.32
C LEU A 196 10.87 -9.53 23.44
N LYS A 197 10.65 -8.44 24.16
CA LYS A 197 9.75 -8.34 25.30
C LYS A 197 8.35 -8.85 24.94
N LEU A 198 7.75 -9.60 25.87
CA LEU A 198 6.40 -10.17 25.79
C LEU A 198 5.34 -9.14 25.40
N GLU A 199 5.57 -7.86 25.72
CA GLU A 199 4.69 -6.75 25.39
C GLU A 199 4.54 -6.52 23.87
N LEU A 200 5.58 -6.74 23.06
CA LEU A 200 5.44 -6.64 21.59
C LEU A 200 4.62 -7.80 21.02
N VAL A 201 4.76 -8.99 21.59
CA VAL A 201 3.94 -10.15 21.21
C VAL A 201 2.49 -9.91 21.61
N ASP A 202 2.26 -9.47 22.84
CA ASP A 202 0.93 -9.15 23.34
C ASP A 202 0.28 -8.05 22.50
N LEU A 203 1.04 -7.01 22.12
CA LEU A 203 0.60 -5.98 21.18
C LEU A 203 0.14 -6.60 19.85
N LEU A 204 0.97 -7.43 19.21
CA LEU A 204 0.66 -8.02 17.91
C LEU A 204 -0.55 -8.98 17.99
N VAL A 205 -0.59 -9.84 19.02
CA VAL A 205 -1.71 -10.78 19.23
C VAL A 205 -3.00 -10.01 19.54
N THR A 206 -2.95 -9.01 20.41
CA THR A 206 -4.09 -8.16 20.75
C THR A 206 -4.56 -7.37 19.54
N PHE A 207 -3.63 -6.81 18.76
CA PHE A 207 -3.95 -6.13 17.51
C PHE A 207 -4.70 -7.06 16.55
N LEU A 208 -4.19 -8.26 16.29
CA LEU A 208 -4.82 -9.20 15.35
C LEU A 208 -6.18 -9.75 15.84
N ARG A 209 -6.37 -9.89 17.15
CA ARG A 209 -7.65 -10.30 17.75
C ARG A 209 -8.71 -9.21 17.69
N ASN A 210 -8.31 -7.95 17.92
CA ASN A 210 -9.25 -6.84 18.05
C ASN A 210 -9.53 -6.14 16.72
N ASN A 211 -8.62 -6.21 15.75
CA ASN A 211 -8.80 -5.55 14.46
C ASN A 211 -9.51 -6.47 13.48
N ASN A 212 -10.51 -5.90 12.80
CA ASN A 212 -11.24 -6.61 11.76
C ASN A 212 -10.41 -6.58 10.46
N PRO A 213 -9.97 -7.74 9.94
CA PRO A 213 -9.19 -7.80 8.71
C PRO A 213 -9.89 -7.27 7.47
N ILE A 214 -11.21 -7.08 7.52
CA ILE A 214 -11.97 -6.58 6.38
C ILE A 214 -12.13 -5.07 6.43
N ALA A 215 -12.24 -4.50 7.64
CA ALA A 215 -12.24 -3.06 7.79
C ALA A 215 -10.83 -2.48 7.48
N SER A 216 -9.79 -3.25 7.81
CA SER A 216 -8.40 -2.81 7.79
C SER A 216 -7.44 -3.90 7.26
N PRO A 217 -7.53 -4.27 5.97
CA PRO A 217 -6.83 -5.43 5.42
C PRO A 217 -5.31 -5.28 5.38
N VAL A 218 -4.78 -4.10 5.06
CA VAL A 218 -3.33 -3.87 4.94
C VAL A 218 -2.70 -3.82 6.32
N CYS A 219 -3.35 -3.14 7.27
CA CYS A 219 -2.94 -3.13 8.68
C CYS A 219 -2.90 -4.55 9.26
N TRP A 220 -3.94 -5.35 9.00
CA TRP A 220 -4.01 -6.72 9.48
C TRP A 220 -2.93 -7.61 8.85
N GLN A 221 -2.74 -7.54 7.52
CA GLN A 221 -1.68 -8.26 6.80
C GLN A 221 -0.28 -7.91 7.31
N LEU A 222 -0.02 -6.63 7.58
CA LEU A 222 1.24 -6.18 8.18
C LEU A 222 1.43 -6.83 9.57
N GLY A 223 0.41 -6.79 10.42
CA GLY A 223 0.45 -7.40 11.76
C GLY A 223 0.68 -8.91 11.72
N GLU A 224 0.02 -9.62 10.80
CA GLU A 224 0.21 -11.05 10.58
C GLU A 224 1.65 -11.35 10.18
N LYS A 225 2.16 -10.62 9.18
CA LYS A 225 3.50 -10.83 8.65
C LYS A 225 4.58 -10.59 9.69
N VAL A 226 4.45 -9.52 10.47
CA VAL A 226 5.36 -9.18 11.56
C VAL A 226 5.30 -10.23 12.68
N LEU A 227 4.10 -10.72 13.05
CA LEU A 227 3.95 -11.80 14.03
C LEU A 227 4.57 -13.11 13.53
N MET A 228 4.47 -13.41 12.23
CA MET A 228 5.13 -14.56 11.61
C MET A 228 6.65 -14.46 11.68
N ASN A 229 7.21 -13.29 11.39
CA ASN A 229 8.64 -13.04 11.49
C ASN A 229 9.13 -13.23 12.94
N PHE A 230 8.36 -12.74 13.92
CA PHE A 230 8.62 -12.96 15.34
C PHE A 230 8.60 -14.46 15.69
N GLY A 231 7.53 -15.16 15.31
CA GLY A 231 7.38 -16.59 15.56
C GLY A 231 8.50 -17.42 14.95
N ALA A 232 8.99 -17.05 13.75
CA ALA A 232 10.09 -17.74 13.08
C ALA A 232 11.41 -17.64 13.86
N ARG A 233 11.72 -16.46 14.44
CA ARG A 233 12.95 -16.26 15.23
C ARG A 233 12.91 -16.99 16.58
N PHE A 234 11.76 -17.00 17.24
CA PHE A 234 11.65 -17.47 18.64
C PHE A 234 10.93 -18.81 18.83
N LYS A 235 10.58 -19.51 17.75
CA LYS A 235 9.93 -20.84 17.75
C LYS A 235 10.55 -21.85 18.74
N PRO A 236 11.87 -21.93 18.93
CA PRO A 236 12.48 -22.88 19.86
C PRO A 236 12.24 -22.54 21.34
N HIS A 237 12.06 -21.25 21.66
CA HIS A 237 12.08 -20.74 23.03
C HIS A 237 10.68 -20.52 23.63
N PHE A 238 9.65 -20.35 22.80
CA PHE A 238 8.29 -20.04 23.26
C PHE A 238 7.20 -20.92 22.59
N PRO A 239 7.04 -22.20 23.02
CA PRO A 239 6.04 -23.10 22.43
C PRO A 239 4.59 -22.62 22.56
N ALA A 240 4.29 -21.82 23.60
CA ALA A 240 2.96 -21.23 23.80
C ALA A 240 2.61 -20.17 22.74
N MET A 241 3.61 -19.46 22.22
CA MET A 241 3.42 -18.42 21.21
C MET A 241 2.82 -18.99 19.92
N GLY A 242 3.18 -20.22 19.55
CA GLY A 242 2.58 -20.92 18.42
C GLY A 242 1.07 -21.15 18.58
N ARG A 243 0.58 -21.32 19.82
CA ARG A 243 -0.87 -21.44 20.09
C ARG A 243 -1.58 -20.11 19.93
N ASP A 244 -1.06 -19.03 20.51
CA ASP A 244 -1.70 -17.70 20.43
C ASP A 244 -1.76 -17.19 19.00
N MET A 245 -0.70 -17.42 18.24
CA MET A 245 -0.64 -17.17 16.82
C MET A 245 -1.68 -17.98 16.03
N SER A 246 -1.79 -19.29 16.30
CA SER A 246 -2.80 -20.14 15.65
C SER A 246 -4.23 -19.69 15.96
N ILE A 247 -4.49 -19.21 17.18
CA ILE A 247 -5.81 -18.69 17.58
C ILE A 247 -6.11 -17.40 16.82
N ALA A 248 -5.17 -16.45 16.77
CA ALA A 248 -5.35 -15.18 16.06
C ALA A 248 -5.64 -15.39 14.56
N LEU A 249 -4.89 -16.29 13.90
CA LEU A 249 -5.11 -16.67 12.49
C LEU A 249 -6.46 -17.35 12.26
N TYR A 250 -6.88 -18.20 13.20
CA TYR A 250 -8.19 -18.86 13.14
C TYR A 250 -9.35 -17.86 13.26
N ASP A 251 -9.24 -16.87 14.14
CA ASP A 251 -10.24 -15.82 14.31
C ASP A 251 -10.34 -14.91 13.06
N TYR A 252 -9.23 -14.69 12.36
CA TYR A 252 -9.21 -14.05 11.04
C TYR A 252 -10.01 -14.83 10.00
N SER A 253 -9.68 -16.12 9.80
CA SER A 253 -10.36 -16.96 8.82
C SER A 253 -11.87 -17.01 9.08
N ARG A 254 -12.27 -17.03 10.37
CA ARG A 254 -13.68 -16.97 10.76
C ARG A 254 -14.33 -15.62 10.41
N SER A 255 -13.65 -14.50 10.67
CA SER A 255 -14.16 -13.15 10.42
C SER A 255 -14.32 -12.89 8.92
N VAL A 256 -13.34 -13.29 8.11
CA VAL A 256 -13.40 -13.22 6.65
C VAL A 256 -14.55 -14.06 6.11
N ALA A 257 -14.65 -15.32 6.53
CA ALA A 257 -15.74 -16.21 6.11
C ALA A 257 -17.13 -15.67 6.47
N SER A 258 -17.29 -15.06 7.65
CA SER A 258 -18.56 -14.46 8.07
C SER A 258 -18.97 -13.29 7.19
N ILE A 259 -18.03 -12.43 6.81
CA ILE A 259 -18.35 -11.25 6.00
C ILE A 259 -18.56 -11.64 4.53
N CYS A 260 -17.75 -12.54 3.97
CA CYS A 260 -18.01 -13.11 2.64
C CYS A 260 -19.41 -13.72 2.56
N LYS A 261 -19.88 -14.36 3.65
CA LYS A 261 -21.26 -14.84 3.76
C LYS A 261 -22.27 -13.69 3.73
N THR A 262 -22.09 -12.63 4.53
CA THR A 262 -23.02 -11.47 4.54
C THR A 262 -23.03 -10.66 3.23
N ALA A 263 -21.88 -10.53 2.56
CA ALA A 263 -21.77 -9.89 1.24
C ALA A 263 -22.54 -10.70 0.19
N SER A 264 -22.35 -12.03 0.18
CA SER A 264 -23.11 -12.91 -0.71
C SER A 264 -24.62 -12.88 -0.43
N GLU A 265 -25.05 -12.76 0.82
CA GLU A 265 -26.47 -12.64 1.20
C GLU A 265 -27.08 -11.30 0.78
N ASN A 266 -26.32 -10.20 0.88
CA ASN A 266 -26.74 -8.88 0.40
C ASN A 266 -26.78 -8.81 -1.13
N ASP A 267 -25.83 -9.42 -1.83
CA ASP A 267 -25.83 -9.49 -3.30
C ASP A 267 -27.00 -10.32 -3.80
N ILE A 268 -27.32 -11.43 -3.13
CA ILE A 268 -28.52 -12.24 -3.41
C ILE A 268 -29.81 -11.44 -3.14
N MET A 269 -29.87 -10.63 -2.07
CA MET A 269 -31.02 -9.75 -1.79
C MET A 269 -31.17 -8.62 -2.82
N THR A 270 -30.07 -8.08 -3.31
CA THR A 270 -30.04 -7.01 -4.32
C THR A 270 -30.45 -7.57 -5.69
N LEU A 271 -29.98 -8.77 -6.06
CA LEU A 271 -30.41 -9.50 -7.25
C LEU A 271 -31.90 -9.89 -7.20
N ARG A 272 -32.42 -10.27 -6.03
CA ARG A 272 -33.87 -10.55 -5.86
C ARG A 272 -34.73 -9.29 -5.98
N ARG A 273 -34.21 -8.12 -5.59
CA ARG A 273 -34.92 -6.83 -5.78
C ARG A 273 -35.01 -6.46 -7.27
N CYS A 274 -33.93 -6.65 -8.02
CA CYS A 274 -33.90 -6.41 -9.47
C CYS A 274 -34.79 -7.37 -10.28
N GLN A 275 -35.09 -8.57 -9.76
CA GLN A 275 -35.99 -9.52 -10.43
C GLN A 275 -37.48 -9.21 -10.26
N HIS A 276 -37.86 -8.35 -9.31
CA HIS A 276 -39.26 -7.95 -9.09
C HIS A 276 -39.68 -6.68 -9.85
N GLU A 277 -38.74 -5.91 -10.39
CA GLU A 277 -39.04 -4.71 -11.20
C GLU A 277 -39.06 -4.98 -12.72
N GLY A 278 -38.82 -6.22 -13.16
CA GLY A 278 -38.68 -6.61 -14.57
C GLY A 278 -39.91 -7.21 -15.25
N LYS A 279 -41.14 -6.96 -14.80
CA LYS A 279 -42.35 -7.39 -15.52
C LYS A 279 -43.45 -6.33 -15.51
N THR A 280 -43.32 -5.36 -16.41
CA THR A 280 -44.39 -4.89 -17.34
C THR A 280 -43.85 -3.73 -18.16
N THR A 281 -43.49 -3.99 -19.41
CA THR A 281 -43.35 -2.96 -20.45
C THR A 281 -44.29 -3.30 -21.59
N SER A 282 -45.21 -2.38 -21.87
CA SER A 282 -45.78 -2.19 -23.20
C SER A 282 -46.53 -0.85 -23.22
N PHE A 283 -45.88 0.16 -23.82
CA PHE A 283 -46.44 1.30 -24.59
C PHE A 283 -47.62 2.10 -23.98
N ASP A 284 -47.57 3.42 -23.76
CA ASP A 284 -47.19 4.51 -24.69
C ASP A 284 -46.80 5.82 -23.96
N ASN A 285 -46.01 6.66 -24.64
CA ASN A 285 -45.78 8.09 -24.35
C ASN A 285 -46.74 8.94 -25.25
N PRO A 286 -46.93 10.29 -25.11
CA PRO A 286 -46.20 11.24 -24.27
C PRO A 286 -47.07 12.36 -23.61
N THR A 287 -46.37 13.29 -22.93
CA THR A 287 -46.59 14.77 -22.95
C THR A 287 -47.17 15.46 -21.69
N LYS A 288 -46.31 16.31 -21.10
CA LYS A 288 -46.50 17.68 -20.53
C LYS A 288 -47.47 17.98 -19.37
N PHE A 289 -46.88 18.71 -18.42
CA PHE A 289 -47.35 19.89 -17.68
C PHE A 289 -48.45 19.74 -16.59
N VAL A 290 -48.06 20.17 -15.37
CA VAL A 290 -48.71 21.23 -14.53
C VAL A 290 -50.24 21.11 -14.39
N THR A 291 -50.87 20.91 -13.23
CA THR A 291 -50.85 21.77 -12.03
C THR A 291 -51.62 21.06 -10.90
N GLU A 292 -51.20 21.34 -9.67
CA GLU A 292 -51.97 21.47 -8.42
C GLU A 292 -53.52 21.52 -8.55
N TRP A 293 -54.25 20.81 -7.67
CA TRP A 293 -55.18 21.40 -6.68
C TRP A 293 -55.89 20.35 -5.79
N LYS A 294 -56.13 20.81 -4.56
CA LYS A 294 -56.63 20.13 -3.36
C LYS A 294 -58.07 19.59 -3.50
N GLY A 295 -58.39 18.52 -2.75
CA GLY A 295 -59.72 18.41 -2.14
C GLY A 295 -60.25 17.05 -1.71
N LYS A 296 -60.40 16.91 -0.38
CA LYS A 296 -61.51 16.28 0.36
C LYS A 296 -61.48 14.77 0.68
N ARG A 297 -61.36 14.56 1.99
CA ARG A 297 -61.73 13.41 2.83
C ARG A 297 -63.09 12.79 2.46
N LYS A 298 -63.20 11.45 2.59
CA LYS A 298 -64.31 10.81 3.33
C LYS A 298 -63.99 9.37 3.74
N ARG A 299 -64.07 9.11 5.06
CA ARG A 299 -64.15 7.79 5.68
C ARG A 299 -65.40 7.06 5.20
N ASN A 300 -65.33 5.74 5.06
CA ASN A 300 -66.48 4.90 5.39
C ASN A 300 -66.04 3.56 6.03
N ARG A 301 -66.81 3.13 7.03
CA ARG A 301 -66.59 1.95 7.91
C ARG A 301 -67.61 0.85 7.56
N ASN A 302 -67.11 -0.40 7.50
CA ASN A 302 -67.73 -1.70 7.91
C ASN A 302 -68.96 -2.25 7.15
N PRO A 303 -69.36 -3.55 7.30
CA PRO A 303 -68.90 -4.60 8.23
C PRO A 303 -68.67 -6.03 7.66
N LEU A 304 -68.20 -6.89 8.59
CA LEU A 304 -67.96 -8.34 8.58
C LEU A 304 -68.84 -9.25 7.69
N LYS A 305 -68.20 -10.28 7.13
CA LYS A 305 -68.73 -11.66 7.12
C LYS A 305 -67.65 -12.63 7.64
N LYS A 306 -68.01 -13.35 8.72
CA LYS A 306 -67.28 -14.48 9.31
C LYS A 306 -67.39 -15.70 8.38
N GLN A 307 -66.30 -16.41 8.15
CA GLN A 307 -66.35 -17.85 7.91
C GLN A 307 -65.17 -18.55 8.59
N LEU A 308 -65.52 -19.65 9.25
CA LEU A 308 -64.79 -20.46 10.23
C LEU A 308 -63.51 -21.10 9.64
N ILE A 309 -62.42 -21.09 10.42
CA ILE A 309 -61.21 -21.90 10.22
C ILE A 309 -61.02 -22.77 11.48
N PRO A 310 -60.79 -24.10 11.39
CA PRO A 310 -60.31 -24.90 12.51
C PRO A 310 -58.77 -24.93 12.58
N PRO A 311 -58.16 -25.27 13.73
CA PRO A 311 -56.81 -24.84 14.07
C PRO A 311 -55.76 -25.90 13.70
N HIS A 312 -54.66 -25.50 13.05
CA HIS A 312 -53.41 -26.28 13.11
C HIS A 312 -52.15 -25.39 13.05
N THR A 313 -51.47 -25.38 14.21
CA THR A 313 -50.02 -25.53 14.40
C THR A 313 -49.02 -24.59 13.73
N ALA A 314 -48.41 -23.77 14.60
CA ALA A 314 -46.97 -23.52 14.77
C ALA A 314 -46.12 -23.14 13.54
N ARG A 315 -45.56 -21.93 13.64
CA ARG A 315 -44.41 -21.41 12.87
C ARG A 315 -43.31 -22.46 12.70
N VAL A 316 -42.94 -22.74 11.45
CA VAL A 316 -41.67 -23.39 11.10
C VAL A 316 -40.58 -22.33 11.03
N SER A 317 -39.58 -22.48 11.90
CA SER A 317 -38.30 -21.79 11.91
C SER A 317 -37.40 -22.23 10.74
N SER A 318 -36.54 -21.32 10.27
CA SER A 318 -35.56 -21.52 9.19
C SER A 318 -34.71 -22.81 9.30
N PRO A 319 -34.24 -23.40 8.17
CA PRO A 319 -33.63 -24.74 8.15
C PRO A 319 -32.19 -24.84 8.68
N ASP A 320 -31.54 -23.72 9.03
CA ASP A 320 -30.07 -23.66 9.21
C ASP A 320 -29.56 -24.22 10.55
N GLY A 321 -30.46 -24.54 11.49
CA GLY A 321 -30.13 -25.08 12.82
C GLY A 321 -30.21 -26.60 12.96
N VAL A 322 -30.71 -27.33 11.95
CA VAL A 322 -30.96 -28.77 12.07
C VAL A 322 -29.66 -29.56 11.93
N ARG A 323 -29.26 -30.23 13.00
CA ARG A 323 -28.10 -31.15 13.02
C ARG A 323 -28.56 -32.60 12.89
N VAL A 324 -27.80 -33.39 12.14
CA VAL A 324 -28.04 -34.82 11.95
C VAL A 324 -26.79 -35.63 12.24
N CYS A 325 -26.99 -36.89 12.63
CA CYS A 325 -25.90 -37.81 12.89
C CYS A 325 -25.52 -38.58 11.61
N VAL A 326 -24.23 -38.60 11.28
CA VAL A 326 -23.66 -39.40 10.20
C VAL A 326 -22.53 -40.24 10.78
N ARG A 327 -22.73 -41.57 10.89
CA ARG A 327 -21.76 -42.51 11.48
C ARG A 327 -21.20 -42.07 12.85
N GLY A 328 -22.04 -41.53 13.73
CA GLY A 328 -21.65 -41.07 15.07
C GLY A 328 -21.29 -39.57 15.15
N TYR A 329 -21.01 -38.90 14.02
CA TYR A 329 -20.67 -37.49 13.99
C TYR A 329 -21.91 -36.60 13.83
N LYS A 330 -22.07 -35.59 14.69
CA LYS A 330 -23.21 -34.65 14.65
C LYS A 330 -22.85 -33.42 13.81
N VAL A 331 -23.44 -33.34 12.61
CA VAL A 331 -23.12 -32.31 11.62
C VAL A 331 -24.37 -31.58 11.11
N LYS A 332 -24.21 -30.41 10.50
CA LYS A 332 -25.33 -29.68 9.85
C LYS A 332 -26.00 -30.52 8.76
N GLN A 333 -27.32 -30.41 8.64
CA GLN A 333 -28.09 -31.13 7.61
C GLN A 333 -27.59 -30.86 6.18
N SER A 334 -27.17 -29.62 5.90
CA SER A 334 -26.72 -29.19 4.58
C SER A 334 -25.44 -29.90 4.11
N ILE A 335 -24.57 -30.37 5.01
CA ILE A 335 -23.30 -31.03 4.69
C ILE A 335 -23.37 -32.56 4.83
N ALA A 336 -24.44 -33.09 5.44
CA ALA A 336 -24.58 -34.52 5.70
C ALA A 336 -24.49 -35.37 4.43
N LYS A 337 -25.02 -34.88 3.30
CA LYS A 337 -24.92 -35.56 2.00
C LYS A 337 -23.47 -35.67 1.51
N THR A 338 -22.70 -34.59 1.64
CA THR A 338 -21.28 -34.55 1.29
C THR A 338 -20.49 -35.50 2.19
N LEU A 339 -20.70 -35.45 3.50
CA LEU A 339 -20.01 -36.31 4.46
C LEU A 339 -20.28 -37.80 4.22
N ARG A 340 -21.54 -38.18 3.94
CA ARG A 340 -21.88 -39.57 3.56
C ARG A 340 -21.15 -40.01 2.30
N THR A 341 -21.02 -39.12 1.32
CA THR A 341 -20.32 -39.41 0.06
C THR A 341 -18.83 -39.61 0.29
N ILE A 342 -18.21 -38.77 1.12
CA ILE A 342 -16.80 -38.91 1.53
C ILE A 342 -16.60 -40.25 2.26
N PHE A 343 -17.41 -40.53 3.28
CA PHE A 343 -17.30 -41.78 4.04
C PHE A 343 -17.54 -43.04 3.21
N LYS A 344 -18.36 -42.96 2.16
CA LYS A 344 -18.56 -44.06 1.22
C LYS A 344 -17.31 -44.31 0.36
N LYS A 345 -16.56 -43.27 0.00
CA LYS A 345 -15.38 -43.37 -0.88
C LYS A 345 -14.07 -43.60 -0.14
N HIS A 346 -13.91 -42.97 1.03
CA HIS A 346 -12.63 -42.87 1.73
C HIS A 346 -12.66 -43.52 3.13
N GLY A 347 -13.78 -44.12 3.53
CA GLY A 347 -13.94 -44.65 4.88
C GLY A 347 -14.09 -43.55 5.94
N ASP A 348 -13.97 -43.90 7.23
CA ASP A 348 -13.98 -42.88 8.29
C ASP A 348 -12.64 -42.14 8.33
N ILE A 349 -12.57 -41.01 7.61
CA ILE A 349 -11.37 -40.17 7.52
C ILE A 349 -10.96 -39.55 8.88
N ALA A 350 -11.86 -39.49 9.86
CA ALA A 350 -11.54 -38.98 11.19
C ALA A 350 -11.09 -40.09 12.16
N ALA A 351 -11.08 -41.36 11.76
CA ALA A 351 -10.80 -42.50 12.65
C ALA A 351 -9.52 -42.31 13.49
N LYS A 352 -8.44 -41.80 12.86
CA LYS A 352 -7.12 -41.56 13.47
C LYS A 352 -6.90 -40.12 13.96
N CYS A 353 -7.96 -39.29 13.97
CA CYS A 353 -7.88 -37.90 14.39
C CYS A 353 -7.34 -37.78 15.83
N MET A 354 -6.46 -36.81 16.06
CA MET A 354 -5.83 -36.60 17.37
C MET A 354 -6.81 -36.17 18.47
N PHE A 355 -7.93 -35.57 18.09
CA PHE A 355 -8.95 -35.12 19.03
C PHE A 355 -9.88 -36.28 19.39
N LYS A 356 -9.98 -36.57 20.70
CA LYS A 356 -10.80 -37.67 21.23
C LYS A 356 -12.28 -37.33 21.39
N LYS A 357 -12.64 -36.03 21.39
CA LYS A 357 -14.03 -35.58 21.54
C LYS A 357 -14.76 -35.62 20.19
N ASP A 358 -15.89 -36.33 20.14
CA ASP A 358 -16.72 -36.46 18.94
C ASP A 358 -17.24 -35.12 18.40
N SER A 359 -17.51 -34.15 19.29
CA SER A 359 -17.92 -32.81 18.90
C SER A 359 -16.84 -32.09 18.08
N VAL A 360 -15.57 -32.21 18.48
CA VAL A 360 -14.43 -31.59 17.80
C VAL A 360 -14.17 -32.27 16.46
N ARG A 361 -14.20 -33.61 16.43
CA ARG A 361 -14.07 -34.39 15.19
C ARG A 361 -15.18 -34.04 14.21
N SER A 362 -16.42 -33.89 14.70
CA SER A 362 -17.56 -33.49 13.87
C SER A 362 -17.33 -32.11 13.23
N SER A 363 -16.86 -31.12 13.99
CA SER A 363 -16.55 -29.78 13.46
C SER A 363 -15.47 -29.79 12.38
N ILE A 364 -14.41 -30.57 12.54
CA ILE A 364 -13.36 -30.70 11.53
C ILE A 364 -13.90 -31.35 10.26
N LEU A 365 -14.76 -32.38 10.40
CA LEU A 365 -15.44 -33.00 9.27
C LEU A 365 -16.39 -32.02 8.55
N GLU A 366 -17.02 -31.08 9.25
CA GLU A 366 -17.82 -30.02 8.60
C GLU A 366 -16.96 -29.15 7.69
N VAL A 367 -15.76 -28.76 8.15
CA VAL A 367 -14.81 -27.95 7.36
C VAL A 367 -14.35 -28.71 6.11
N VAL A 368 -13.94 -29.97 6.27
CA VAL A 368 -13.54 -30.81 5.11
C VAL A 368 -14.69 -30.95 4.11
N CYS A 369 -15.93 -31.10 4.57
CA CYS A 369 -17.09 -31.17 3.69
C CYS A 369 -17.37 -29.85 2.96
N GLU A 370 -17.09 -28.72 3.60
CA GLU A 370 -17.29 -27.40 3.01
C GLU A 370 -16.25 -27.14 1.91
N VAL A 371 -14.98 -27.47 2.16
CA VAL A 371 -13.92 -27.44 1.13
C VAL A 371 -14.32 -28.26 -0.09
N VAL A 372 -14.83 -29.48 0.12
CA VAL A 372 -15.26 -30.36 -0.99
C VAL A 372 -16.41 -29.73 -1.79
N LYS A 373 -17.34 -29.05 -1.13
CA LYS A 373 -18.42 -28.32 -1.82
C LYS A 373 -17.90 -27.14 -2.62
N GLN A 374 -16.98 -26.36 -2.05
CA GLN A 374 -16.37 -25.22 -2.74
C GLN A 374 -15.63 -25.67 -4.00
N ILE A 375 -14.87 -26.77 -3.90
CA ILE A 375 -14.22 -27.39 -5.06
C ILE A 375 -15.23 -27.84 -6.11
N GLN A 376 -16.33 -28.47 -5.70
CA GLN A 376 -17.39 -28.90 -6.62
C GLN A 376 -18.15 -27.74 -7.28
N ALA A 377 -18.20 -26.57 -6.63
CA ALA A 377 -18.86 -25.38 -7.13
C ALA A 377 -18.01 -24.59 -8.16
N ASN A 378 -16.78 -25.04 -8.46
CA ASN A 378 -15.82 -24.35 -9.33
C ASN A 378 -15.43 -22.92 -8.88
N ASP A 379 -15.70 -22.55 -7.62
CA ASP A 379 -15.36 -21.26 -7.01
C ASP A 379 -13.95 -21.28 -6.38
N ILE A 380 -12.95 -21.75 -7.12
CA ILE A 380 -11.65 -22.16 -6.53
C ILE A 380 -10.54 -21.11 -6.76
N ILE A 381 -10.67 -20.24 -7.77
CA ILE A 381 -9.55 -19.36 -8.19
C ILE A 381 -9.23 -18.30 -7.13
N GLU A 382 -10.25 -17.68 -6.54
CA GLU A 382 -10.07 -16.58 -5.57
C GLU A 382 -9.81 -17.08 -4.14
N LYS A 383 -10.18 -18.33 -3.83
CA LYS A 383 -10.16 -18.90 -2.47
C LYS A 383 -9.16 -20.04 -2.28
N ILE A 384 -8.24 -20.25 -3.23
CA ILE A 384 -7.33 -21.40 -3.18
C ILE A 384 -6.44 -21.39 -1.93
N GLU A 385 -5.96 -20.22 -1.51
CA GLU A 385 -5.12 -20.08 -0.31
C GLU A 385 -5.91 -20.41 0.98
N GLU A 386 -7.18 -19.98 1.05
CA GLU A 386 -8.09 -20.32 2.15
C GLU A 386 -8.35 -21.83 2.21
N ILE A 387 -8.64 -22.44 1.06
CA ILE A 387 -8.88 -23.88 0.94
C ILE A 387 -7.61 -24.68 1.33
N GLU A 388 -6.44 -24.28 0.87
CA GLU A 388 -5.16 -24.92 1.21
C GLU A 388 -4.85 -24.84 2.70
N CYS A 389 -5.17 -23.70 3.33
CA CYS A 389 -5.06 -23.53 4.78
C CYS A 389 -5.99 -24.49 5.54
N GLN A 390 -7.26 -24.56 5.14
CA GLN A 390 -8.25 -25.45 5.77
C GLN A 390 -7.87 -26.94 5.66
N VAL A 391 -7.32 -27.37 4.52
CA VAL A 391 -6.82 -28.74 4.34
C VAL A 391 -5.59 -29.00 5.22
N SER A 392 -4.68 -28.03 5.34
CA SER A 392 -3.50 -28.14 6.23
C SER A 392 -3.90 -28.26 7.70
N VAL A 393 -4.94 -27.56 8.14
CA VAL A 393 -5.50 -27.70 9.49
C VAL A 393 -6.08 -29.10 9.72
N ALA A 394 -6.76 -29.68 8.74
CA ALA A 394 -7.29 -31.03 8.84
C ALA A 394 -6.18 -32.09 8.91
N GLU A 395 -5.11 -31.93 8.12
CA GLU A 395 -3.91 -32.80 8.18
C GLU A 395 -3.21 -32.69 9.52
N ALA A 396 -3.01 -31.46 10.02
CA ALA A 396 -2.44 -31.22 11.33
C ALA A 396 -3.26 -31.90 12.42
N ALA A 397 -4.59 -32.00 12.27
CA ALA A 397 -5.49 -32.74 13.17
C ALA A 397 -5.47 -34.28 12.97
N LYS A 398 -4.59 -34.81 12.10
CA LYS A 398 -4.52 -36.23 11.70
C LYS A 398 -5.83 -36.76 11.10
N VAL A 399 -6.58 -35.92 10.39
CA VAL A 399 -7.70 -36.35 9.55
C VAL A 399 -7.15 -36.77 8.19
N ASP A 400 -7.62 -37.89 7.65
CA ASP A 400 -7.15 -38.40 6.36
C ASP A 400 -7.79 -37.61 5.20
N VAL A 401 -7.07 -36.58 4.76
CA VAL A 401 -7.42 -35.70 3.63
C VAL A 401 -6.38 -35.79 2.51
N THR A 402 -5.58 -36.85 2.48
CA THR A 402 -4.52 -37.05 1.47
C THR A 402 -5.04 -37.00 0.02
N TRP A 403 -6.22 -37.57 -0.21
CA TRP A 403 -6.92 -37.53 -1.50
C TRP A 403 -7.35 -36.11 -1.90
N LEU A 404 -7.66 -35.26 -0.93
CA LEU A 404 -8.06 -33.88 -1.15
C LEU A 404 -6.85 -33.00 -1.45
N ARG A 405 -5.73 -33.25 -0.75
CA ARG A 405 -4.43 -32.60 -1.02
C ARG A 405 -3.97 -32.85 -2.46
N ALA A 406 -3.96 -34.11 -2.90
CA ALA A 406 -3.58 -34.46 -4.27
C ALA A 406 -4.48 -33.78 -5.33
N HIS A 407 -5.77 -33.64 -5.02
CA HIS A 407 -6.72 -32.95 -5.90
C HIS A 407 -6.43 -31.43 -5.96
N LEU A 408 -6.13 -30.81 -4.81
CA LEU A 408 -5.77 -29.40 -4.73
C LEU A 408 -4.47 -29.08 -5.46
N GLU A 409 -3.42 -29.90 -5.33
CA GLU A 409 -2.18 -29.71 -6.07
C GLU A 409 -2.41 -29.71 -7.59
N THR A 410 -3.32 -30.57 -8.07
CA THR A 410 -3.71 -30.61 -9.49
C THR A 410 -4.41 -29.31 -9.91
N ILE A 411 -5.27 -28.75 -9.05
CA ILE A 411 -5.97 -27.50 -9.32
C ILE A 411 -5.00 -26.32 -9.26
N HIS A 412 -4.13 -26.26 -8.26
CA HIS A 412 -3.09 -25.25 -8.10
C HIS A 412 -2.19 -25.18 -9.34
N LYS A 413 -1.75 -26.35 -9.84
CA LYS A 413 -0.96 -26.44 -11.08
C LYS A 413 -1.70 -25.88 -12.28
N LYS A 414 -3.00 -26.16 -12.42
CA LYS A 414 -3.85 -25.62 -13.50
C LYS A 414 -4.01 -24.10 -13.40
N ILE A 415 -4.22 -23.56 -12.20
CA ILE A 415 -4.32 -22.11 -11.96
C ILE A 415 -2.99 -21.41 -12.29
N GLY A 416 -1.86 -21.99 -11.89
CA GLY A 416 -0.54 -21.47 -12.24
C GLY A 416 -0.30 -21.38 -13.75
N VAL A 417 -0.75 -22.39 -14.52
CA VAL A 417 -0.69 -22.37 -15.99
C VAL A 417 -1.60 -21.29 -16.57
N LEU A 418 -2.82 -21.14 -16.05
CA LEU A 418 -3.78 -20.12 -16.51
C LEU A 418 -3.24 -18.70 -16.30
N LYS A 419 -2.68 -18.40 -15.12
CA LYS A 419 -2.06 -17.09 -14.81
C LYS A 419 -0.91 -16.78 -15.78
N LYS A 420 -0.02 -17.75 -16.05
CA LYS A 420 1.08 -17.59 -17.02
C LYS A 420 0.58 -17.33 -18.43
N SER A 421 -0.47 -18.03 -18.86
CA SER A 421 -1.09 -17.82 -20.17
C SER A 421 -1.68 -16.42 -20.31
N ASN A 422 -2.37 -15.92 -19.29
CA ASN A 422 -2.96 -14.58 -19.29
C ASN A 422 -1.88 -13.49 -19.35
N LEU A 423 -0.82 -13.61 -18.53
CA LEU A 423 0.30 -12.66 -18.54
C LEU A 423 1.01 -12.63 -19.91
N LEU A 424 1.19 -13.79 -20.53
CA LEU A 424 1.77 -13.90 -21.88
C LEU A 424 0.90 -13.21 -22.92
N MET A 425 -0.42 -13.36 -22.84
CA MET A 425 -1.36 -12.69 -23.75
C MET A 425 -1.30 -11.18 -23.55
N GLU A 426 -1.37 -10.69 -22.31
CA GLU A 426 -1.28 -9.27 -21.96
C GLU A 426 0.02 -8.65 -22.48
N THR A 427 1.16 -9.31 -22.24
CA THR A 427 2.49 -8.88 -22.70
C THR A 427 2.55 -8.79 -24.23
N LYS A 428 1.97 -9.77 -24.95
CA LYS A 428 1.87 -9.74 -26.42
C LYS A 428 1.06 -8.54 -26.91
N THR A 429 -0.08 -8.25 -26.28
CA THR A 429 -0.90 -7.06 -26.60
C THR A 429 -0.12 -5.77 -26.34
N ASN A 430 0.52 -5.62 -25.19
CA ASN A 430 1.28 -4.41 -24.85
C ASN A 430 2.47 -4.21 -25.79
N THR A 431 3.17 -5.29 -26.15
CA THR A 431 4.28 -5.24 -27.12
C THR A 431 3.80 -4.81 -28.50
N LEU A 432 2.62 -5.28 -28.93
CA LEU A 432 2.02 -4.86 -30.19
C LEU A 432 1.68 -3.36 -30.19
N LEU A 433 1.10 -2.85 -29.12
CA LEU A 433 0.77 -1.43 -28.96
C LEU A 433 2.03 -0.55 -28.97
N VAL A 434 3.08 -0.94 -28.24
CA VAL A 434 4.36 -0.21 -28.24
C VAL A 434 4.99 -0.21 -29.63
N LYS A 435 4.95 -1.35 -30.34
CA LYS A 435 5.46 -1.44 -31.72
C LYS A 435 4.68 -0.53 -32.67
N GLN A 436 3.35 -0.46 -32.52
CA GLN A 436 2.51 0.43 -33.32
C GLN A 436 2.82 1.91 -33.03
N ALA A 437 2.97 2.28 -31.75
CA ALA A 437 3.33 3.64 -31.36
C ALA A 437 4.70 4.06 -31.90
N ALA A 438 5.72 3.20 -31.78
CA ALA A 438 7.06 3.47 -32.31
C ALA A 438 7.06 3.62 -33.84
N HIS A 439 6.23 2.85 -34.55
CA HIS A 439 6.08 3.00 -36.00
C HIS A 439 5.41 4.33 -36.38
N MET A 440 4.42 4.77 -35.59
CA MET A 440 3.75 6.05 -35.82
C MET A 440 4.71 7.23 -35.59
N ASP A 441 5.49 7.20 -34.50
CA ASP A 441 6.50 8.24 -34.22
C ASP A 441 7.60 8.26 -35.30
N LEU A 442 8.10 7.09 -35.73
CA LEU A 442 9.06 7.03 -36.83
C LEU A 442 8.51 7.65 -38.11
N LYS A 443 7.23 7.40 -38.42
CA LYS A 443 6.56 7.98 -39.59
C LYS A 443 6.45 9.50 -39.46
N GLU A 444 6.09 10.01 -38.28
CA GLU A 444 6.04 11.44 -38.00
C GLU A 444 7.41 12.10 -38.16
N ARG A 445 8.45 11.56 -37.51
CA ARG A 445 9.82 12.09 -37.61
C ARG A 445 10.37 12.03 -39.03
N SER A 446 10.02 10.99 -39.80
CA SER A 446 10.39 10.91 -41.22
C SER A 446 9.74 12.03 -42.05
N ALA A 447 8.49 12.39 -41.77
CA ALA A 447 7.81 13.49 -42.45
C ALA A 447 8.41 14.85 -42.08
N GLU A 448 8.76 15.06 -40.79
CA GLU A 448 9.46 16.26 -40.34
C GLU A 448 10.83 16.42 -41.02
N LEU A 449 11.59 15.32 -41.14
CA LEU A 449 12.90 15.33 -41.80
C LEU A 449 12.79 15.72 -43.28
N VAL A 450 11.83 15.13 -44.01
CA VAL A 450 11.58 15.50 -45.42
C VAL A 450 11.23 16.98 -45.54
N ALA A 451 10.33 17.47 -44.68
CA ALA A 451 9.96 18.89 -44.68
C ALA A 451 11.15 19.80 -44.33
N ALA A 452 12.07 19.37 -43.46
CA ALA A 452 13.29 20.11 -43.14
C ALA A 452 14.28 20.13 -44.33
N GLN A 453 14.48 18.99 -45.00
CA GLN A 453 15.33 18.90 -46.19
C GLN A 453 14.83 19.81 -47.32
N GLU A 454 13.53 19.86 -47.56
CA GLU A 454 12.95 20.79 -48.53
C GLU A 454 13.18 22.26 -48.16
N ARG A 455 13.17 22.60 -46.86
CA ARG A 455 13.48 23.97 -46.41
C ARG A 455 14.95 24.32 -46.65
N VAL A 456 15.86 23.37 -46.40
CA VAL A 456 17.29 23.54 -46.68
C VAL A 456 17.53 23.76 -48.17
N GLN A 457 16.98 22.92 -49.04
CA GLN A 457 17.11 23.08 -50.50
C GLN A 457 16.58 24.44 -50.99
N ARG A 458 15.46 24.92 -50.44
CA ARG A 458 14.95 26.26 -50.76
C ARG A 458 15.90 27.37 -50.31
N ALA A 459 16.51 27.23 -49.13
CA ALA A 459 17.47 28.21 -48.63
C ALA A 459 18.75 28.23 -49.47
N GLU A 460 19.28 27.07 -49.86
CA GLU A 460 20.43 26.94 -50.77
C GLU A 460 20.14 27.64 -52.11
N MET A 461 18.99 27.36 -52.72
CA MET A 461 18.59 28.02 -53.97
C MET A 461 18.50 29.55 -53.83
N LEU A 462 18.06 30.08 -52.68
CA LEU A 462 18.02 31.52 -52.44
C LEU A 462 19.42 32.12 -52.29
N VAL A 463 20.35 31.42 -51.64
CA VAL A 463 21.76 31.83 -51.53
C VAL A 463 22.41 31.88 -52.90
N ASP A 464 22.26 30.84 -53.72
CA ASP A 464 22.81 30.79 -55.08
C ASP A 464 22.30 31.94 -55.96
N VAL A 465 21.01 32.27 -55.86
CA VAL A 465 20.41 33.41 -56.58
C VAL A 465 21.01 34.74 -56.11
N LEU A 466 21.23 34.91 -54.80
CA LEU A 466 21.85 36.12 -54.25
C LEU A 466 23.31 36.26 -54.69
N ASP A 467 24.08 35.18 -54.69
CA ASP A 467 25.49 35.16 -55.12
C ASP A 467 25.64 35.49 -56.62
N LEU A 468 24.77 34.94 -57.48
CA LEU A 468 24.71 35.29 -58.90
C LEU A 468 24.36 36.78 -59.12
N SER A 469 23.45 37.33 -58.31
CA SER A 469 23.04 38.74 -58.41
C SER A 469 24.09 39.73 -57.87
N CYS A 470 25.02 39.28 -57.03
CA CYS A 470 26.14 40.11 -56.57
C CYS A 470 27.26 40.23 -57.62
N TYR A 471 27.33 39.28 -58.56
CA TYR A 471 28.31 39.30 -59.66
C TYR A 471 27.92 40.27 -60.79
N ASP A 472 26.62 40.43 -61.03
CA ASP A 472 26.06 41.35 -62.03
C ASP A 472 25.74 42.70 -61.36
N GLY A 473 26.73 43.60 -61.29
CA GLY A 473 26.78 44.84 -60.48
C GLY A 473 25.64 45.87 -60.63
N ASN A 474 24.39 45.48 -60.36
CA ASN A 474 23.17 46.28 -60.33
C ASN A 474 22.51 46.18 -58.95
N ILE A 475 23.28 46.50 -57.92
CA ILE A 475 22.96 46.34 -56.48
C ILE A 475 21.70 47.11 -56.06
N THR A 476 21.35 48.22 -56.73
CA THR A 476 20.33 49.18 -56.24
C THR A 476 18.89 48.85 -56.63
N ARG A 477 18.66 48.08 -57.70
CA ARG A 477 17.28 47.78 -58.16
C ARG A 477 16.72 46.50 -57.53
N MET A 478 17.59 45.60 -57.11
CA MET A 478 17.24 44.27 -56.59
C MET A 478 17.11 44.24 -55.06
N THR A 479 17.86 45.06 -54.34
CA THR A 479 17.67 45.27 -52.88
C THR A 479 16.26 45.74 -52.53
N MET A 480 15.63 46.57 -53.39
CA MET A 480 14.23 46.97 -53.21
C MET A 480 13.23 45.81 -53.41
N ILE A 481 13.52 44.85 -54.29
CA ILE A 481 12.66 43.68 -54.51
C ILE A 481 12.81 42.68 -53.35
N VAL A 482 14.04 42.44 -52.88
CA VAL A 482 14.32 41.52 -51.76
C VAL A 482 13.79 42.08 -50.43
N LEU A 483 13.96 43.38 -50.15
CA LEU A 483 13.34 44.02 -48.97
C LEU A 483 11.80 44.05 -49.06
N GLY A 484 11.24 44.19 -50.26
CA GLY A 484 9.80 44.06 -50.52
C GLY A 484 9.25 42.66 -50.26
N CYS A 485 9.96 41.60 -50.70
CA CYS A 485 9.54 40.22 -50.48
C CYS A 485 9.72 39.78 -49.02
N MET A 486 10.79 40.22 -48.34
CA MET A 486 11.03 39.94 -46.91
C MET A 486 9.97 40.60 -46.02
N SER A 487 9.56 41.83 -46.33
CA SER A 487 8.51 42.53 -45.58
C SER A 487 7.14 41.87 -45.76
N VAL A 488 6.79 41.39 -46.96
CA VAL A 488 5.55 40.64 -47.21
C VAL A 488 5.57 39.28 -46.49
N SER A 489 6.71 38.58 -46.44
CA SER A 489 6.83 37.29 -45.73
C SER A 489 6.69 37.45 -44.21
N VAL A 490 7.28 38.49 -43.63
CA VAL A 490 7.14 38.81 -42.19
C VAL A 490 5.71 39.22 -41.85
N LEU A 491 5.04 39.99 -42.71
CA LEU A 491 3.62 40.32 -42.58
C LEU A 491 2.73 39.07 -42.70
N LEU A 492 3.01 38.16 -43.64
CA LEU A 492 2.25 36.92 -43.79
C LEU A 492 2.42 36.00 -42.58
N HIS A 493 3.64 35.92 -42.02
CA HIS A 493 3.91 35.12 -40.83
C HIS A 493 3.24 35.70 -39.58
N HIS A 494 3.17 37.03 -39.46
CA HIS A 494 2.45 37.70 -38.37
C HIS A 494 0.92 37.55 -38.49
N VAL A 495 0.37 37.55 -39.70
CA VAL A 495 -1.06 37.32 -39.95
C VAL A 495 -1.45 35.86 -39.69
N LEU A 496 -0.59 34.89 -40.04
CA LEU A 496 -0.80 33.46 -39.74
C LEU A 496 -0.66 33.10 -38.25
N LEU A 497 -0.04 33.95 -37.44
CA LEU A 497 0.03 33.80 -35.98
C LEU A 497 -1.15 34.50 -35.26
N MET A 498 -1.98 35.25 -35.99
CA MET A 498 -3.16 35.96 -35.46
C MET A 498 -4.50 35.32 -35.84
N PHE A 499 -4.47 34.15 -36.50
CA PHE A 499 -5.60 33.23 -36.68
C PHE A 499 -5.20 31.87 -36.11
#